data_AF-A0A378XCT5-F1
#
_entry.id   AF-A0A378XCT5-F1
#
_cell.length_a   1.000
_cell.length_b   1.000
_cell.length_c   1.000
_cell.angle_alpha   90.00
_cell.angle_beta   90.00
_cell.angle_gamma   90.00
#
_symmetry.space_group_name_H-M   'P 1'
#
loop_
_entity.id
_entity.type
_entity.pdbx_description
1 polymer ?
#
loop_
_entity_poly.entity_id
_entity_poly.type
_entity_poly.pdbx_seq_one_letter_code
_entity_poly.pdbx_strand_id
1 'polypeptide(L)' 'MFIVIRYLFLLLIVFWVLRFFSRTVDFYWRHTIGAFFNWLGVNGDLMMKIIIGLSIGVTLLFALYQWF' A
#
# COMPACT_ATOMS: atom_id res chain seq x y z
N MET A 1 -7.83 -28.60 -0.56
CA MET A 1 -7.44 -27.20 -0.86
C MET A 1 -8.01 -26.20 0.12
N PHE A 2 -9.33 -26.09 0.29
CA PHE A 2 -9.97 -25.10 1.18
C PHE A 2 -9.46 -25.14 2.63
N ILE A 3 -9.26 -26.34 3.17
CA ILE A 3 -8.74 -26.54 4.53
C ILE A 3 -7.33 -25.95 4.71
N VAL A 4 -6.44 -26.12 3.73
CA VAL A 4 -5.07 -25.61 3.76
C VAL A 4 -5.07 -24.08 3.73
N ILE A 5 -5.89 -23.48 2.87
CA ILE A 5 -6.05 -22.02 2.77
C ILE A 5 -6.54 -21.45 4.10
N ARG A 6 -7.53 -22.10 4.75
CA ARG A 6 -8.04 -21.68 6.05
C ARG A 6 -6.94 -21.63 7.12
N TYR A 7 -6.10 -22.66 7.20
CA TYR A 7 -4.99 -22.68 8.18
C TYR A 7 -3.92 -21.65 7.86
N LEU A 8 -3.62 -21.42 6.57
CA LEU A 8 -2.73 -20.34 6.15
C LEU A 8 -3.25 -18.98 6.61
N PHE A 9 -4.53 -18.67 6.42
CA PHE A 9 -5.14 -17.43 6.90
C PHE A 9 -5.08 -17.31 8.41
N LEU A 10 -5.39 -18.38 9.16
CA LEU A 10 -5.30 -18.39 10.62
C LEU A 10 -3.86 -18.11 11.08
N LEU A 11 -2.87 -18.74 10.45
CA LEU A 11 -1.45 -18.50 10.75
C LEU A 11 -1.09 -17.03 10.47
N LEU A 12 -1.53 -16.47 9.34
CA LEU A 12 -1.27 -15.09 8.95
C LEU A 12 -1.90 -14.09 9.94
N ILE A 13 -3.12 -14.36 10.42
CA ILE A 13 -3.80 -13.55 11.44
C ILE A 13 -3.05 -13.64 12.77
N VAL A 14 -2.69 -14.85 13.22
CA VAL A 14 -1.95 -15.03 14.47
C VAL A 14 -0.58 -14.35 14.39
N PHE A 15 0.13 -14.50 13.27
CA PHE A 15 1.40 -13.83 13.02
C PHE A 15 1.27 -12.30 13.05
N TRP A 16 0.19 -11.77 12.45
CA TRP A 16 -0.11 -10.35 12.50
C TRP A 16 -0.43 -9.84 13.91
N VAL A 17 -1.17 -10.59 14.71
CA VAL A 17 -1.51 -10.21 16.10
C VAL A 17 -0.28 -10.32 17.01
N LEU A 18 0.51 -11.39 16.87
CA LEU A 18 1.70 -11.63 17.70
C LEU A 18 2.76 -10.54 17.58
N ARG A 19 2.79 -9.79 16.48
CA ARG A 19 3.72 -8.66 16.31
C ARG A 19 3.58 -7.61 17.41
N PHE A 20 2.39 -7.42 17.97
CA PHE A 20 2.18 -6.45 19.05
C PHE A 20 2.73 -6.92 20.40
N PHE A 21 2.90 -8.24 20.56
CA PHE A 21 3.33 -8.86 21.81
C PHE A 21 4.80 -9.25 21.83
N SER A 22 5.48 -9.27 20.67
CA SER A 22 6.89 -9.67 20.57
C SER A 22 7.66 -8.81 19.57
N ARG A 23 8.78 -8.22 20.04
CA ARG A 23 9.68 -7.41 19.20
C ARG A 23 10.30 -8.21 18.05
N THR A 24 10.62 -9.48 18.30
CA THR A 24 11.22 -10.36 17.27
C THR A 24 10.22 -10.63 16.15
N VAL A 25 8.95 -10.86 16.50
CA VAL A 25 7.87 -11.06 15.52
C VAL A 25 7.58 -9.77 14.76
N ASP A 26 7.59 -8.62 15.43
CA ASP A 26 7.47 -7.31 14.76
C ASP A 26 8.61 -7.06 13.76
N PHE A 27 9.85 -7.44 14.11
CA PHE A 27 10.99 -7.35 13.19
C PHE A 27 10.76 -8.18 11.92
N TYR A 28 10.36 -9.45 12.06
CA TYR A 28 10.05 -10.30 10.90
C TYR A 28 8.84 -9.80 10.10
N TRP A 29 7.79 -9.30 10.76
CA TRP A 29 6.64 -8.71 10.10
C TRP A 29 7.06 -7.50 9.26
N ARG A 30 7.85 -6.57 9.83
CA ARG A 30 8.35 -5.39 9.13
C ARG A 30 9.22 -5.72 7.92
N HIS A 31 10.00 -6.81 7.97
CA HIS A 31 10.87 -7.22 6.85
C HIS A 31 10.15 -8.03 5.76
N THR A 32 8.92 -8.48 6.00
CA THR A 32 8.16 -9.29 5.06
C THR A 32 6.93 -8.52 4.56
N ILE A 33 5.78 -8.75 5.17
CA ILE A 33 4.49 -8.21 4.74
C ILE A 33 4.42 -6.70 5.02
N GLY A 34 5.01 -6.25 6.13
CA GLY A 34 5.09 -4.83 6.48
C GLY A 34 5.91 -4.01 5.46
N ALA A 35 7.02 -4.57 4.94
CA ALA A 35 7.82 -3.92 3.91
C ALA A 35 7.02 -3.76 2.61
N PHE A 36 6.24 -4.77 2.23
CA PHE A 36 5.35 -4.70 1.08
C PHE A 36 4.26 -3.63 1.24
N PHE A 37 3.59 -3.56 2.40
CA PHE A 37 2.61 -2.50 2.67
C PHE A 37 3.25 -1.10 2.69
N ASN A 38 4.45 -0.97 3.24
CA ASN A 38 5.18 0.30 3.24
C ASN A 38 5.53 0.72 1.80
N TRP A 39 6.01 -0.22 0.98
CA TRP A 39 6.26 0.02 -0.44
C TRP A 39 4.98 0.43 -1.17
N LEU A 40 3.86 -0.26 -0.95
CA LEU A 40 2.56 0.12 -1.53
C LEU A 40 2.13 1.52 -1.08
N GLY A 41 2.35 1.89 0.18
CA GLY A 41 2.03 3.21 0.69
C GLY A 41 2.85 4.31 0.02
N VAL A 42 4.17 4.12 -0.08
CA VAL A 42 5.09 5.10 -0.72
C VAL A 42 4.81 5.25 -2.21
N ASN A 43 4.65 4.13 -2.93
CA ASN A 43 4.39 4.17 -4.37
C ASN A 43 2.97 4.63 -4.68
N GLY A 44 2.00 4.29 -3.84
CA GLY A 44 0.63 4.78 -3.94
C GLY A 44 0.53 6.30 -3.74
N ASP A 45 1.21 6.83 -2.73
CA ASP A 45 1.30 8.28 -2.50
C ASP A 45 1.99 9.00 -3.68
N LEU A 46 3.07 8.42 -4.20
CA LEU A 46 3.76 8.95 -5.38
C LEU A 46 2.87 8.94 -6.63
N MET A 47 2.16 7.84 -6.89
CA MET A 47 1.18 7.75 -7.98
C MET A 47 0.08 8.80 -7.82
N MET A 48 -0.46 8.98 -6.60
CA MET A 48 -1.51 9.95 -6.35
C MET A 48 -1.04 11.38 -6.64
N LYS A 49 0.18 11.73 -6.21
CA LYS A 49 0.79 13.04 -6.49
C LYS A 49 0.97 13.28 -7.99
N ILE A 50 1.43 12.27 -8.74
CA ILE A 50 1.58 12.36 -10.20
C ILE A 50 0.22 12.57 -10.88
N ILE A 51 -0.80 11.80 -10.49
CA ILE A 51 -2.15 11.91 -11.05
C ILE A 51 -2.71 13.31 -10.81
N ILE A 52 -2.62 13.83 -9.57
CA ILE A 52 -3.09 15.19 -9.25
C ILE A 52 -2.35 16.23 -10.10
N GLY A 53 -1.02 16.13 -10.21
CA GLY A 53 -0.22 17.05 -11.02
C GLY A 53 -0.64 17.05 -12.49
N LEU A 54 -0.84 15.86 -13.07
CA LEU A 54 -1.31 15.71 -14.44
C LEU A 54 -2.73 16.27 -14.63
N SER A 55 -3.66 15.99 -13.70
CA SER A 55 -5.02 16.50 -13.77
C SER A 55 -5.06 18.03 -13.77
N ILE A 56 -4.26 18.67 -12.91
CA ILE A 56 -4.14 20.14 -12.87
C ILE A 56 -3.56 20.66 -14.19
N GLY A 57 -2.48 20.05 -14.69
CA GLY A 57 -1.86 20.43 -15.96
C GLY A 57 -2.83 20.34 -17.14
N VAL A 58 -3.58 19.25 -17.26
CA VAL A 58 -4.61 19.08 -18.31
C VAL A 58 -5.70 20.13 -18.18
N THR A 59 -6.16 20.43 -16.96
CA THR A 59 -7.20 21.44 -16.72
C THR A 59 -6.73 22.83 -17.15
N LEU A 60 -5.49 23.19 -16.83
CA LEU A 60 -4.90 24.48 -17.23
C LEU A 60 -4.73 24.57 -18.75
N LEU A 61 -4.23 23.50 -19.39
CA LEU A 61 -4.10 23.47 -20.85
C LEU A 61 -5.46 23.59 -21.54
N PHE A 62 -6.49 22.93 -21.01
CA PHE A 62 -7.86 23.04 -21.53
C PHE A 62 -8.41 24.47 -21.37
N ALA A 63 -8.18 25.10 -20.22
CA ALA A 63 -8.59 26.49 -20.00
C ALA A 63 -7.87 27.47 -20.94
N LEU A 64 -6.58 27.28 -21.18
CA LEU A 64 -5.81 28.07 -22.15
C LEU A 64 -6.30 27.85 -23.58
N TYR A 65 -6.63 26.61 -23.95
CA TYR A 65 -7.18 26.30 -25.26
C TYR A 65 -8.55 26.94 -25.49
N GLN A 66 -9.42 26.99 -24.47
CA GLN A 66 -10.71 27.69 -24.55
C GLN A 66 -10.56 29.21 -24.65
N TRP A 67 -9.45 29.78 -24.17
CA TRP A 67 -9.20 31.21 -24.18
C TRP A 67 -8.72 31.72 -25.55
N PHE A 68 -8.04 30.87 -26.32
CA PHE A 68 -7.57 31.16 -27.68
C PHE A 68 -8.58 30.74 -28.74
#